data_AF-A0A7I8EG04-F1
#
_entry.id   AF-A0A7I8EG04-F1
#
_cell.length_a   1.000
_cell.length_b   1.000
_cell.length_c   1.000
_cell.angle_alpha   90.00
_cell.angle_beta   90.00
_cell.angle_gamma   90.00
#
_symmetry.space_group_name_H-M   'P 1'
#
loop_
_entity.id
_entity.type
_entity.pdbx_description
1 polymer ?
#
loop_
_entity_poly.entity_id
_entity_poly.type
_entity_poly.pdbx_seq_one_letter_code
_entity_poly.pdbx_strand_id
1 'polypeptide(L)'
;MEVQLTVGLFKMSEENTPGVGSILRAAHLSYIPEAHCYLAVGSKRYDFTGLPKGSASPFEALIEEHVVLPAELSDAKIELHKRAVAHWAASAGITTADAWATREACIAALSANTSFNRDGLKPAR
;
A
#
# COMPACT_ATOMS: atom_id res chain seq x y z
N MET A 1 -4.28 10.23 25.94
CA MET A 1 -3.50 9.64 24.83
C MET A 1 -3.73 10.52 23.62
N GLU A 2 -2.67 10.85 22.89
CA GLU A 2 -2.74 11.69 21.69
C GLU A 2 -3.04 10.83 20.46
N VAL A 3 -3.77 11.40 19.50
CA VAL A 3 -4.06 10.78 18.21
C VAL A 3 -3.04 11.30 17.20
N GLN A 4 -2.28 10.41 16.59
CA GLN A 4 -1.25 10.74 15.61
C GLN A 4 -1.70 10.30 14.22
N LEU A 5 -1.55 11.18 13.24
CA LEU A 5 -1.66 10.83 11.84
C LEU A 5 -0.29 10.35 11.35
N THR A 6 -0.26 9.14 10.79
CA THR A 6 0.99 8.46 10.46
C THR A 6 0.97 8.02 9.00
N VAL A 7 2.11 8.20 8.32
CA VAL A 7 2.44 7.54 7.05
C VAL A 7 3.35 6.36 7.36
N GLY A 8 2.87 5.15 7.11
CA GLY A 8 3.67 3.93 7.18
C GLY A 8 4.16 3.50 5.81
N LEU A 9 5.44 3.18 5.70
CA LEU A 9 6.01 2.49 4.56
C LEU A 9 5.99 0.99 4.85
N PHE A 10 5.45 0.18 3.95
CA PHE A 10 5.38 -1.27 4.12
C PHE A 10 5.79 -2.01 2.85
N LYS A 11 6.13 -3.29 3.00
CA LYS A 11 6.44 -4.17 1.88
C LYS A 11 5.15 -4.70 1.26
N MET A 12 4.66 -4.08 0.18
CA MET A 12 3.49 -4.57 -0.54
C MET A 12 3.80 -5.87 -1.27
N SER A 13 3.08 -6.95 -0.95
CA SER A 13 3.22 -8.28 -1.54
C SER A 13 1.84 -8.94 -1.71
N GLU A 14 1.79 -10.11 -2.34
CA GLU A 14 0.53 -10.87 -2.46
C GLU A 14 -0.04 -11.29 -1.08
N GLU A 15 0.81 -11.46 -0.07
CA GLU A 15 0.40 -11.90 1.28
C GLU A 15 -0.44 -10.84 2.01
N ASN A 16 -0.03 -9.57 1.93
CA ASN A 16 -0.73 -8.46 2.59
C ASN A 16 -1.58 -7.61 1.63
N THR A 17 -1.40 -7.77 0.32
CA THR A 17 -2.15 -7.03 -0.70
C THR A 17 -2.56 -7.97 -1.83
N PRO A 18 -3.52 -8.87 -1.60
CA PRO A 18 -3.92 -9.87 -2.60
C PRO A 18 -4.35 -9.24 -3.93
N GLY A 19 -3.85 -9.77 -5.04
CA GLY A 19 -4.12 -9.29 -6.40
C GLY A 19 -2.92 -8.63 -7.10
N VAL A 20 -1.80 -8.41 -6.39
CA VAL A 20 -0.57 -7.84 -6.97
C VAL A 20 0.47 -8.90 -7.36
N GLY A 21 0.31 -10.13 -6.89
CA GLY A 21 1.32 -11.18 -6.95
C GLY A 21 1.69 -11.64 -8.35
N SER A 22 0.77 -11.59 -9.31
CA SER A 22 1.08 -11.89 -10.72
C SER A 22 2.05 -10.88 -11.33
N ILE A 23 1.86 -9.60 -10.99
CA ILE A 23 2.68 -8.47 -11.48
C ILE A 23 4.07 -8.54 -10.84
N LEU A 24 4.13 -8.68 -9.52
CA LEU A 24 5.40 -8.78 -8.80
C LEU A 24 6.23 -9.97 -9.30
N ARG A 25 5.60 -11.14 -9.48
CA ARG A 25 6.28 -12.32 -10.01
C ARG A 25 6.79 -12.12 -11.44
N ALA A 26 6.03 -11.47 -12.32
CA ALA A 26 6.47 -11.16 -13.68
C ALA A 26 7.68 -10.22 -13.69
N ALA A 27 7.77 -9.31 -12.70
CA ALA A 27 8.92 -8.44 -12.48
C ALA A 27 10.06 -9.11 -11.68
N HIS A 28 9.93 -10.38 -11.29
CA HIS A 28 10.88 -11.11 -10.42
C HIS A 28 11.08 -10.47 -9.04
N LEU A 29 10.04 -9.82 -8.52
CA LEU A 29 10.03 -9.15 -7.22
C LEU A 29 9.17 -9.92 -6.22
N SER A 30 9.62 -9.98 -4.96
CA SER A 30 8.84 -10.56 -3.85
C SER A 30 7.93 -9.53 -3.19
N TYR A 31 8.31 -8.27 -3.22
CA TYR A 31 7.53 -7.13 -2.72
C TYR A 31 7.97 -5.84 -3.42
N ILE A 32 7.22 -4.77 -3.19
CA ILE A 32 7.61 -3.39 -3.53
C ILE A 32 7.20 -2.43 -2.41
N PRO A 33 7.96 -1.38 -2.07
CA PRO A 33 7.55 -0.43 -1.05
C PRO A 33 6.29 0.35 -1.43
N GLU A 34 5.37 0.44 -0.49
CA GLU A 34 4.12 1.20 -0.62
C GLU A 34 3.92 2.11 0.60
N ALA A 35 3.33 3.28 0.39
CA ALA A 35 3.04 4.24 1.45
C ALA A 35 1.56 4.24 1.79
N HIS A 36 1.25 4.04 3.08
CA HIS A 36 -0.12 4.03 3.59
C HIS A 36 -0.33 5.01 4.72
N CYS A 37 -1.53 5.58 4.83
CA CYS A 37 -1.85 6.49 5.94
C CYS A 37 -2.86 5.84 6.89
N TYR A 38 -2.66 6.06 8.19
CA TYR A 38 -3.53 5.54 9.25
C TYR A 38 -3.38 6.39 10.51
N LEU A 39 -4.21 6.12 11.51
CA LEU A 39 -4.13 6.78 12.82
C LEU A 39 -3.43 5.86 13.84
N ALA A 40 -2.57 6.42 14.66
CA ALA A 40 -1.96 5.76 15.80
C ALA A 40 -2.46 6.38 17.12
N VAL A 41 -2.83 5.53 18.09
CA VAL A 41 -3.22 5.96 19.44
C VAL A 41 -2.46 5.07 20.44
N GLY A 42 -1.38 5.60 20.99
CA GLY A 42 -0.41 4.79 21.75
C GLY A 42 0.22 3.72 20.87
N SER A 43 0.14 2.44 21.27
CA SER A 43 0.69 1.31 20.50
C SER A 43 -0.28 0.73 19.47
N LYS A 44 -1.50 1.26 19.38
CA LYS A 44 -2.54 0.74 18.48
C LYS A 44 -2.59 1.55 17.19
N ARG A 45 -2.70 0.85 16.07
CA ARG A 45 -2.86 1.41 14.72
C ARG A 45 -4.27 1.15 14.22
N TYR A 46 -4.85 2.16 13.59
CA TYR A 46 -6.23 2.16 13.11
C TYR A 46 -6.25 2.61 11.65
N ASP A 47 -6.56 1.67 10.77
CA ASP A 47 -6.74 1.91 9.35
C ASP A 47 -8.23 1.99 9.01
N PHE A 48 -8.62 3.08 8.35
CA PHE A 48 -10.00 3.36 7.95
C PHE A 48 -10.17 3.42 6.42
N THR A 49 -9.13 3.09 5.64
CA THR A 49 -9.19 3.14 4.18
C THR A 49 -9.75 1.85 3.55
N GLY A 50 -10.11 0.86 4.37
CA GLY A 50 -10.80 -0.35 3.93
C GLY A 50 -9.90 -1.32 3.18
N LEU A 51 -8.95 -1.95 3.89
CA LEU A 51 -8.20 -3.08 3.34
C LEU A 51 -9.17 -4.20 2.88
N PRO A 52 -8.84 -4.93 1.80
CA PRO A 52 -9.62 -6.07 1.37
C PRO A 52 -9.82 -7.08 2.51
N LYS A 53 -11.03 -7.63 2.65
CA LYS A 53 -11.29 -8.67 3.66
C LYS A 53 -10.34 -9.85 3.44
N GLY A 54 -9.61 -10.25 4.49
CA GLY A 54 -8.70 -11.40 4.47
C GLY A 54 -7.25 -11.07 4.12
N SER A 55 -6.88 -9.81 3.89
CA SER A 55 -5.48 -9.40 3.79
C SER A 55 -4.79 -9.49 5.15
N ALA A 56 -3.54 -9.98 5.18
CA ALA A 56 -2.67 -9.76 6.34
C ALA A 56 -2.55 -8.25 6.60
N SER A 57 -2.40 -7.85 7.86
CA SER A 57 -2.30 -6.43 8.18
C SER A 57 -1.02 -5.85 7.56
N PRO A 58 -1.07 -4.73 6.81
CA PRO A 58 0.14 -4.07 6.33
C PRO A 58 1.07 -3.67 7.48
N PHE A 59 0.54 -3.60 8.71
CA PHE A 59 1.29 -3.34 9.92
C PHE A 59 2.33 -4.42 10.27
N GLU A 60 2.12 -5.67 9.83
CA GLU A 60 3.09 -6.76 10.04
C GLU A 60 4.30 -6.65 9.08
N ALA A 61 4.16 -5.88 8.00
CA ALA A 61 5.17 -5.69 6.96
C ALA A 61 5.73 -4.26 6.94
N LEU A 62 5.54 -3.47 8.01
CA LEU A 62 6.06 -2.11 8.13
C LEU A 62 7.59 -2.08 8.07
N ILE A 63 8.10 -1.08 7.38
CA ILE A 63 9.51 -0.75 7.22
C ILE A 63 9.82 0.48 8.07
N GLU A 64 9.00 1.53 7.94
CA GLU A 64 9.15 2.80 8.63
C GLU A 64 7.78 3.43 8.91
N GLU A 65 7.73 4.31 9.91
CA GLU A 65 6.57 5.12 10.26
C GLU A 65 6.98 6.57 10.46
N HIS A 66 6.17 7.48 9.92
CA HIS A 66 6.41 8.92 9.97
C HIS A 66 5.14 9.61 10.45
N VAL A 67 5.20 10.27 11.62
CA VAL A 67 4.09 11.13 12.08
C VAL A 67 4.08 12.38 11.22
N VAL A 68 2.92 12.75 10.71
CA VAL A 68 2.74 13.90 9.81
C VAL A 68 1.59 14.78 10.29
N LEU A 69 1.68 16.08 9.99
CA LEU A 69 0.54 16.97 10.21
C LEU A 69 -0.52 16.74 9.14
N PRO A 70 -1.82 16.93 9.45
CA PRO A 70 -2.90 16.80 8.46
C PRO A 70 -2.69 17.67 7.22
N ALA A 71 -2.16 18.88 7.39
CA ALA A 71 -1.88 19.81 6.29
C ALA A 71 -0.74 19.34 5.37
N GLU A 72 0.17 18.50 5.87
CA GLU A 72 1.36 18.04 5.14
C GLU A 72 1.17 16.63 4.54
N LEU A 73 0.09 15.93 4.91
CA LEU A 73 -0.11 14.52 4.60
C LEU A 73 0.11 14.19 3.11
N SER A 74 -0.50 14.97 2.22
CA SER A 74 -0.44 14.72 0.78
C SER A 74 0.99 14.78 0.25
N ASP A 75 1.72 15.84 0.59
CA ASP A 75 3.07 16.07 0.09
C ASP A 75 4.07 15.13 0.77
N ALA A 76 3.96 14.97 2.10
CA ALA A 76 4.80 14.06 2.87
C ALA A 76 4.66 12.62 2.37
N LYS A 77 3.44 12.16 2.09
CA LYS A 77 3.21 10.80 1.58
C LYS A 77 3.89 10.57 0.23
N ILE A 78 3.78 11.53 -0.70
CA ILE A 78 4.41 11.43 -2.02
C ILE A 78 5.94 11.37 -1.90
N GLU A 79 6.52 12.27 -1.12
CA GLU A 79 7.97 12.37 -0.97
C GLU A 79 8.56 11.16 -0.24
N LEU A 80 7.93 10.73 0.87
CA LEU A 80 8.33 9.53 1.59
C LEU A 80 8.27 8.29 0.69
N HIS A 81 7.22 8.16 -0.12
CA HIS A 81 7.03 7.01 -1.00
C HIS A 81 8.07 6.98 -2.13
N LYS A 82 8.26 8.10 -2.84
CA LYS A 82 9.27 8.20 -3.91
C LYS A 82 10.67 7.89 -3.38
N ARG A 83 11.02 8.43 -2.22
CA ARG A 83 12.30 8.16 -1.55
C ARG A 83 12.45 6.67 -1.22
N ALA A 84 11.42 6.05 -0.66
CA ALA A 84 11.43 4.63 -0.32
C ALA A 84 11.60 3.74 -1.55
N VAL A 85 10.84 4.00 -2.62
CA VAL A 85 10.93 3.26 -3.88
C VAL A 85 12.30 3.44 -4.52
N ALA A 86 12.83 4.67 -4.56
CA ALA A 86 14.15 4.94 -5.13
C ALA A 86 15.27 4.19 -4.38
N HIS A 87 15.26 4.27 -3.05
CA HIS A 87 16.24 3.58 -2.21
C HIS A 87 16.14 2.05 -2.35
N TRP A 88 14.93 1.51 -2.32
CA TRP A 88 14.71 0.07 -2.47
C TRP A 88 15.05 -0.44 -3.87
N ALA A 89 14.74 0.30 -4.93
CA ALA A 89 15.03 -0.10 -6.31
C ALA A 89 16.53 -0.37 -6.52
N ALA A 90 17.39 0.47 -5.93
CA ALA A 90 18.83 0.25 -5.94
C ALA A 90 19.22 -1.09 -5.29
N SER A 91 18.59 -1.45 -4.16
CA SER A 91 18.83 -2.74 -3.49
C SER A 91 18.25 -3.94 -4.24
N ALA A 92 17.20 -3.73 -5.02
CA ALA A 92 16.55 -4.75 -5.84
C ALA A 92 17.21 -4.92 -7.22
N GLY A 93 18.20 -4.08 -7.57
CA GLY A 93 18.90 -4.14 -8.85
C GLY A 93 18.07 -3.68 -10.05
N ILE A 94 17.05 -2.84 -9.83
CA ILE A 94 16.20 -2.29 -10.89
C ILE A 94 16.22 -0.75 -10.89
N THR A 95 15.80 -0.13 -11.98
CA THR A 95 15.71 1.33 -12.02
C THR A 95 14.53 1.83 -11.19
N THR A 96 14.62 3.05 -10.67
CA THR A 96 13.49 3.69 -9.98
C THR A 96 12.26 3.83 -10.89
N ALA A 97 12.47 4.01 -12.19
CA ALA A 97 11.38 4.09 -13.16
C ALA A 97 10.65 2.74 -13.32
N ASP A 98 11.39 1.64 -13.43
CA ASP A 98 10.80 0.29 -13.53
C ASP A 98 10.09 -0.11 -12.24
N ALA A 99 10.68 0.23 -11.09
CA ALA A 99 10.03 0.05 -9.79
C ALA A 99 8.70 0.82 -9.74
N TRP A 100 8.72 2.11 -10.10
CA TRP A 100 7.51 2.94 -10.10
C TRP A 100 6.45 2.41 -11.07
N ALA A 101 6.84 2.01 -12.28
CA ALA A 101 5.92 1.42 -13.26
C ALA A 101 5.31 0.11 -12.75
N THR A 102 6.10 -0.75 -12.09
CA THR A 102 5.60 -1.98 -11.47
C THR A 102 4.59 -1.68 -10.36
N ARG A 103 4.88 -0.68 -9.51
CA ARG A 103 3.94 -0.23 -8.48
C ARG A 103 2.63 0.24 -9.10
N GLU A 104 2.67 1.08 -10.13
CA GLU A 104 1.45 1.57 -10.80
C GLU A 104 0.63 0.42 -11.40
N ALA A 105 1.29 -0.58 -11.99
CA ALA A 105 0.62 -1.78 -12.48
C ALA A 105 -0.10 -2.54 -11.35
N CYS A 106 0.53 -2.67 -10.17
CA CYS A 106 -0.10 -3.28 -8.99
C CYS A 106 -1.38 -2.53 -8.59
N ILE A 107 -1.33 -1.19 -8.49
CA ILE A 107 -2.51 -0.38 -8.13
C ILE A 107 -3.62 -0.47 -9.18
N ALA A 108 -3.26 -0.50 -10.47
CA ALA A 108 -4.21 -0.68 -11.55
C ALA A 108 -4.95 -2.04 -11.44
N ALA A 109 -4.23 -3.12 -11.10
CA ALA A 109 -4.85 -4.43 -10.89
C ALA A 109 -5.82 -4.46 -9.71
N LEU A 110 -5.47 -3.82 -8.59
CA LEU A 110 -6.36 -3.69 -7.43
C LEU A 110 -7.65 -2.91 -7.78
N SER A 111 -7.50 -1.86 -8.58
CA SER A 111 -8.64 -1.04 -9.04
C SER A 111 -9.56 -1.84 -9.99
N ALA A 112 -8.99 -2.65 -10.89
CA ALA A 112 -9.76 -3.50 -11.79
C ALA A 112 -10.53 -4.61 -11.04
N ASN A 113 -9.90 -5.24 -10.05
CA ASN A 113 -10.53 -6.29 -9.24
C ASN A 113 -11.65 -5.76 -8.32
N THR A 114 -11.63 -4.48 -7.95
CA THR A 114 -12.69 -3.84 -7.15
C THR A 114 -13.99 -3.66 -7.95
N SER A 115 -13.95 -3.77 -9.28
CA SER A 115 -15.12 -3.57 -10.17
C SER A 115 -16.06 -4.78 -10.27
N PHE A 116 -15.74 -5.91 -9.64
CA PHE A 116 -16.58 -7.12 -9.59
C PHE A 116 -17.23 -7.31 -8.21
N ASN A 117 -18.04 -6.35 -7.74
CA ASN A 117 -19.01 -6.59 -6.67
C ASN A 117 -20.22 -5.64 -6.73
N ARG A 118 -20.85 -5.57 -7.91
CA ARG A 118 -22.15 -4.91 -8.12
C ARG A 118 -23.23 -5.92 -8.58
N ASP A 119 -23.20 -7.15 -8.07
CA ASP A 119 -24.29 -8.11 -8.28
C ASP A 119 -24.86 -8.57 -6.93
N GLY A 120 -25.53 -7.64 -6.27
CA GLY A 120 -26.27 -7.85 -5.02
C GLY A 120 -27.76 -7.51 -5.11
N LEU A 121 -28.31 -7.28 -6.31
CA LEU A 121 -29.74 -7.02 -6.47
C LEU A 121 -30.34 -8.05 -7.45
N LYS A 122 -30.82 -9.17 -6.90
CA LYS A 122 -31.75 -10.03 -7.64
C LYS A 122 -33.10 -9.31 -7.72
N PRO A 123 -33.74 -9.22 -8.89
CA PRO A 123 -35.12 -8.76 -8.97
C PRO A 123 -36.04 -9.80 -8.34
N ALA A 124 -36.97 -9.34 -7.52
CA ALA A 124 -38.06 -10.17 -7.01
C ALA A 124 -38.91 -10.68 -8.20
N ARG A 125 -39.07 -11.99 -8.27
CA ARG A 125 -40.22 -12.64 -8.92
C ARG A 125 -41.05 -13.29 -7.82
#